data_AF-A0A5K0Y6T5-F1
#
_entry.id   AF-A0A5K0Y6T5-F1
#
_cell.length_a   1.000
_cell.length_b   1.000
_cell.length_c   1.000
_cell.angle_alpha   90.00
_cell.angle_beta   90.00
_cell.angle_gamma   90.00
#
_symmetry.space_group_name_H-M   'P 1'
#
loop_
_entity.id
_entity.type
_entity.pdbx_description
1 polymer ?
#
loop_
_entity_poly.entity_id
_entity_poly.type
_entity_poly.pdbx_seq_one_letter_code
_entity_poly.pdbx_strand_id
1 'polypeptide(L)' 'YLDTNYGKLPMLCLKGCASWVRVIGIKSLEELEVSGCPTLCELPIMPLLKSLEILECDGLNTIGHFPALKRLKLFSLTF' A
#
# COMPACT_ATOMS: atom_id res chain seq x y z
N TYR A 1 -6.43 -10.60 -9.28
CA TYR A 1 -5.88 -11.53 -8.27
C TYR A 1 -4.38 -11.65 -8.51
N LEU A 2 -3.57 -11.06 -7.64
CA LEU A 2 -2.11 -11.28 -7.66
C LEU A 2 -1.84 -12.53 -6.83
N ASP A 3 -1.54 -13.63 -7.50
CA ASP A 3 -1.14 -14.89 -6.85
C ASP A 3 0.32 -14.76 -6.37
N THR A 4 0.59 -15.13 -5.13
CA THR A 4 1.82 -14.82 -4.37
C THR A 4 3.03 -15.70 -4.74
N ASN A 5 3.21 -15.99 -6.03
CA ASN A 5 4.30 -16.83 -6.56
C ASN A 5 5.50 -16.02 -7.09
N TYR A 6 5.61 -14.74 -6.72
CA TYR A 6 6.78 -13.92 -7.03
C TYR A 6 7.86 -14.17 -5.98
N GLY A 7 8.94 -14.84 -6.36
CA GLY A 7 10.14 -14.98 -5.53
C GLY A 7 10.70 -13.60 -5.17
N LYS A 8 10.31 -13.09 -3.99
CA LYS A 8 10.57 -11.73 -3.48
C LYS A 8 10.09 -10.60 -4.41
N LEU A 9 9.00 -9.94 -4.00
CA LEU A 9 8.60 -8.65 -4.57
C LEU A 9 8.98 -7.55 -3.56
N PRO A 10 10.15 -6.90 -3.69
CA PRO A 10 10.60 -5.91 -2.73
C PRO A 10 9.84 -4.59 -2.83
N MET A 11 9.29 -4.26 -4.01
CA MET A 11 8.60 -3.01 -4.27
C MET A 11 7.32 -3.25 -5.06
N LEU A 12 6.24 -2.55 -4.67
CA LEU A 12 4.95 -2.56 -5.35
C LEU A 12 4.49 -1.11 -5.53
N CYS A 13 4.06 -0.80 -6.75
CA CYS A 13 3.50 0.50 -7.10
C CYS A 13 2.09 0.30 -7.66
N LEU A 14 1.08 0.90 -7.03
CA LEU A 14 -0.32 0.84 -7.43
C LEU A 14 -0.79 2.24 -7.81
N LYS A 15 -1.13 2.45 -9.09
CA LYS A 15 -1.60 3.75 -9.59
C LYS A 15 -2.99 3.61 -10.21
N GLY A 16 -3.91 4.52 -9.87
CA GLY A 16 -5.22 4.61 -10.51
C GLY A 16 -6.12 3.39 -10.29
N CYS A 17 -5.94 2.64 -9.19
CA CYS A 17 -6.71 1.43 -8.95
C CYS A 17 -8.12 1.78 -8.42
N ALA A 18 -9.02 2.18 -9.32
CA ALA A 18 -10.34 2.68 -9.00
C ALA A 18 -11.29 1.64 -8.37
N SER A 19 -11.04 0.34 -8.55
CA SER A 19 -11.89 -0.74 -8.02
C SER A 19 -11.23 -1.59 -6.94
N TRP A 20 -10.02 -1.24 -6.49
CA TRP A 20 -9.29 -2.04 -5.51
C TRP A 20 -9.61 -1.58 -4.10
N VAL A 21 -10.44 -2.36 -3.41
CA VAL A 21 -10.82 -2.09 -2.03
C VAL A 21 -9.69 -2.41 -1.05
N ARG A 22 -8.85 -3.42 -1.38
CA ARG A 22 -7.79 -3.93 -0.49
C ARG A 22 -6.54 -4.35 -1.25
N VAL A 23 -5.39 -4.19 -0.60
CA VAL A 23 -4.13 -4.81 -1.01
C VAL A 23 -3.98 -6.17 -0.32
N ILE A 24 -3.48 -7.19 -1.01
CA ILE A 24 -3.13 -8.49 -0.39
C ILE A 24 -1.77 -8.36 0.28
N GLY A 25 -1.62 -8.87 1.51
CA GLY A 25 -0.38 -8.75 2.28
C GLY A 25 0.77 -9.52 1.65
N ILE A 26 1.70 -8.81 1.00
CA ILE A 26 2.93 -9.38 0.47
C ILE A 26 3.99 -9.34 1.56
N LYS A 27 4.26 -10.49 2.20
CA LYS A 27 5.17 -10.57 3.35
C LYS A 27 6.61 -10.15 3.05
N SER A 28 7.02 -10.24 1.79
CA SER A 28 8.36 -9.87 1.31
C SER A 28 8.48 -8.40 0.88
N LEU A 29 7.39 -7.63 0.95
CA LEU A 29 7.36 -6.25 0.47
C LEU A 29 8.13 -5.32 1.41
N GLU A 30 9.05 -4.55 0.84
CA GLU A 30 9.85 -3.55 1.55
C GLU A 30 9.40 -2.13 1.22
N GLU A 31 8.85 -1.90 0.03
CA GLU A 31 8.40 -0.58 -0.43
C GLU A 31 7.02 -0.65 -1.09
N LEU A 32 6.12 0.24 -0.68
CA LEU A 32 4.77 0.36 -1.23
C LEU A 32 4.50 1.82 -1.60
N GLU A 33 4.15 2.05 -2.86
CA GLU A 33 3.61 3.32 -3.36
C GLU A 33 2.17 3.08 -3.83
N VAL A 34 1.23 3.88 -3.34
CA VAL A 34 -0.16 3.87 -3.78
C VAL A 34 -0.57 5.29 -4.15
N SER A 35 -1.05 5.48 -5.38
CA SER A 35 -1.51 6.79 -5.86
C SER A 35 -2.85 6.72 -6.58
N GLY A 36 -3.80 7.60 -6.25
CA GLY A 36 -5.07 7.71 -6.98
C GLY A 36 -5.93 6.45 -6.88
N CYS A 37 -6.00 5.85 -5.69
CA CYS A 37 -6.79 4.66 -5.41
C CYS A 37 -7.94 5.04 -4.44
N PRO A 38 -9.02 5.68 -4.93
CA PRO A 38 -10.04 6.29 -4.07
C PRO A 38 -10.89 5.27 -3.30
N THR A 39 -10.97 4.03 -3.79
CA THR A 39 -11.74 2.95 -3.14
C THR A 39 -10.88 2.08 -2.22
N LEU A 40 -9.57 2.27 -2.20
CA LEU A 40 -8.68 1.53 -1.31
C LEU A 40 -8.93 1.99 0.11
N CYS A 41 -9.53 1.13 0.93
CA CYS A 41 -9.87 1.46 2.31
C CYS A 41 -8.97 0.82 3.36
N GLU A 42 -8.26 -0.25 2.99
CA GLU A 42 -7.47 -1.04 3.94
C GLU A 42 -6.12 -1.47 3.36
N LEU A 43 -5.07 -1.27 4.17
CA LEU A 43 -3.75 -1.89 3.96
C LEU A 43 -3.53 -3.04 4.96
N PRO A 44 -3.10 -4.22 4.50
CA PRO A 44 -2.87 -5.38 5.36
C PRO A 44 -1.56 -5.26 6.15
N ILE A 45 -1.29 -6.21 7.05
CA ILE A 45 -0.01 -6.32 7.76
C ILE A 45 1.11 -6.65 6.77
N MET A 46 2.19 -5.86 6.79
CA MET A 46 3.38 -6.05 5.96
C MET A 46 4.64 -5.92 6.83
N PRO A 47 5.14 -7.02 7.41
CA PRO A 47 6.13 -6.97 8.49
C PRO A 47 7.52 -6.48 8.06
N LEU A 48 7.83 -6.58 6.77
CA LEU A 48 9.12 -6.13 6.20
C LEU A 48 9.04 -4.76 5.53
N LEU A 49 7.88 -4.10 5.54
CA LEU A 49 7.68 -2.81 4.87
C LEU A 49 8.52 -1.73 5.55
N LYS A 50 9.45 -1.14 4.80
CA LYS A 50 10.37 -0.08 5.23
C LYS A 50 9.91 1.29 4.75
N SER A 51 9.22 1.36 3.61
CA SER A 51 8.77 2.62 2.99
C SER A 51 7.32 2.52 2.53
N LEU A 52 6.50 3.48 2.95
CA LEU A 52 5.11 3.62 2.52
C LEU A 52 4.87 5.04 2.00
N GLU A 53 4.40 5.15 0.77
CA GLU A 53 3.99 6.41 0.13
C GLU A 53 2.55 6.27 -0.37
N ILE A 54 1.67 7.15 0.12
CA ILE A 54 0.25 7.19 -0.24
C ILE A 54 -0.09 8.58 -0.76
N LEU A 55 -0.66 8.65 -1.96
CA LEU A 55 -1.07 9.86 -2.65
C LEU A 55 -2.54 9.72 -3.10
N GLU A 56 -3.39 10.71 -2.80
CA GLU A 56 -4.78 10.76 -3.32
C GLU A 56 -5.56 9.46 -3.12
N CYS A 57 -5.46 8.87 -1.92
CA CYS A 57 -6.20 7.66 -1.53
C CYS A 57 -7.16 7.99 -0.39
N ASP A 58 -8.15 8.82 -0.67
CA ASP A 58 -9.04 9.39 0.36
C ASP A 58 -9.95 8.34 1.04
N GLY A 59 -10.15 7.18 0.41
CA GLY A 59 -10.87 6.05 1.01
C GLY A 59 -10.10 5.32 2.11
N LEU A 60 -8.78 5.53 2.23
CA LEU A 60 -7.92 4.77 3.13
C LEU A 60 -8.14 5.19 4.59
N ASN A 61 -8.84 4.33 5.34
CA ASN A 61 -9.20 4.59 6.73
C ASN A 61 -8.62 3.54 7.70
N THR A 62 -8.13 2.42 7.17
CA THR A 62 -7.60 1.31 7.96
C THR A 62 -6.18 1.00 7.50
N ILE A 63 -5.22 1.09 8.43
CA ILE A 63 -3.83 0.74 8.18
C ILE A 63 -3.42 -0.47 9.01
N GLY A 64 -2.66 -1.35 8.37
CA GLY A 64 -2.07 -2.53 9.00
C GLY A 64 -0.88 -2.19 9.90
N HIS A 65 -0.29 -3.24 10.46
CA HIS A 65 0.90 -3.13 11.30
C HIS A 65 2.19 -3.23 10.47
N PHE A 66 3.07 -2.24 10.61
CA PHE A 66 4.33 -2.10 9.86
C PHE A 66 5.54 -1.94 10.80
N PRO A 67 5.95 -2.99 11.53
CA PRO A 67 7.01 -2.89 12.54
C PRO A 67 8.39 -2.49 12.01
N ALA A 68 8.65 -2.66 10.71
CA ALA A 68 9.90 -2.30 10.06
C ALA A 68 9.88 -0.91 9.38
N LEU A 69 8.77 -0.15 9.50
CA LEU A 69 8.57 1.09 8.75
C LEU A 69 9.55 2.17 9.20
N LYS A 70 10.27 2.73 8.23
CA LYS A 70 11.25 3.80 8.44
C LYS A 70 10.86 5.11 7.76
N ARG A 71 10.04 5.03 6.71
CA ARG A 71 9.59 6.18 5.93
C ARG A 71 8.09 6.08 5.67
N LEU A 72 7.38 7.15 6.00
CA LEU A 72 5.96 7.31 5.71
C LEU A 72 5.76 8.67 5.04
N LYS A 73 5.09 8.67 3.89
CA LYS A 73 4.63 9.88 3.22
C LYS A 73 3.15 9.76 2.89
N LEU A 74 2.40 10.78 3.28
CA LEU A 74 0.97 10.89 3.01
C LEU A 74 0.73 12.22 2.32
N PHE A 75 0.09 12.17 1.15
CA PHE A 75 -0.29 13.33 0.37
C PHE A 75 -1.78 13.20 0.02
N SER A 76 -2.62 14.07 0.57
CA SER A 76 -4.01 14.24 0.11
C SER A 76 -4.13 15.66 -0.43
N LEU A 77 -4.63 15.78 -1.66
CA LEU A 77 -5.01 17.06 -2.26
C LEU A 77 -6.51 17.25 -2.02
N THR A 78 -6.88 17.55 -0.78
CA THR A 78 -8.24 18.01 -0.46
C THR A 78 -8.30 19.51 -0.74
N PHE A 79 -8.98 19.89 -1.84
CA PHE A 79 -9.43 21.27 -2.10
C PHE A 79 -10.89 21.43 -1.67
#